data_AF-A0A7K9HDB5-F1
#
_entry.id   AF-A0A7K9HDB5-F1
#
_cell.length_a   1.000
_cell.length_b   1.000
_cell.length_c   1.000
_cell.angle_alpha   90.00
_cell.angle_beta   90.00
_cell.angle_gamma   90.00
#
_symmetry.space_group_name_H-M   'P 1'
#
loop_
_entity.id
_entity.type
_entity.pdbx_description
1 polymer ?
#
loop_
_entity_poly.entity_id
_entity_poly.type
_entity_poly.pdbx_seq_one_letter_code
_entity_poly.pdbx_strand_id
1 'polypeptide(L)'
;MSSGNTCFRCALCRDKDLFQKEMLRIGIPIPERPPSWENIKKVEILHESYRRCDARECLFPRGREHGEEQGPLSCSSCAAEGTHRLCSNLSPTGNSWQCDGCAGLGTGKRQTTHFLWTG
;
A
#
# COMPACT_ATOMS: atom_id res chain seq x y z
N MET A 1 1.69 -0.34 -31.50
CA MET A 1 0.64 0.67 -31.20
C MET A 1 1.01 1.28 -29.85
N SER A 2 1.27 2.60 -29.81
CA SER A 2 1.79 3.31 -28.62
C SER A 2 0.64 3.96 -27.84
N SER A 3 0.60 3.78 -26.52
CA SER A 3 -0.49 4.26 -25.65
C SER A 3 -0.32 5.73 -25.21
N GLY A 4 0.84 6.33 -25.45
CA GLY A 4 1.13 7.72 -25.07
C GLY A 4 0.24 8.80 -25.70
N ASN A 5 -0.29 8.58 -26.92
CA ASN A 5 -1.17 9.55 -27.58
C ASN A 5 -2.67 9.30 -27.30
N THR A 6 -3.04 8.21 -26.65
CA THR A 6 -4.46 7.89 -26.38
C THR A 6 -4.90 8.31 -24.97
N CYS A 7 -3.96 8.57 -24.06
CA CYS A 7 -4.22 8.90 -22.66
C CYS A 7 -4.36 10.41 -22.37
N PHE A 8 -3.84 11.28 -23.23
CA PHE A 8 -3.85 12.73 -23.02
C PHE A 8 -5.11 13.39 -23.58
N ARG A 9 -6.18 13.40 -22.78
CA ARG A 9 -7.52 13.89 -23.13
C ARG A 9 -8.21 14.58 -21.95
N CYS A 10 -9.25 15.36 -22.22
CA CYS A 10 -10.03 16.03 -21.18
C CYS A 10 -10.64 15.02 -20.20
N ALA A 11 -10.47 15.26 -18.90
CA ALA A 11 -11.03 14.38 -17.85
C ALA A 11 -12.57 14.39 -17.81
N LEU A 12 -13.19 15.48 -18.27
CA LEU A 12 -14.64 15.69 -18.21
C LEU A 12 -15.35 15.15 -19.45
N CYS A 13 -14.97 15.63 -20.64
CA CYS A 13 -15.66 15.30 -21.89
C CYS A 13 -14.94 14.24 -22.73
N ARG A 14 -13.73 13.82 -22.34
CA ARG A 14 -12.87 12.87 -23.07
C ARG A 14 -12.46 13.33 -24.47
N ASP A 15 -12.75 14.59 -24.83
CA ASP A 15 -12.25 15.20 -26.05
C ASP A 15 -10.73 15.27 -26.00
N LYS A 16 -10.12 14.67 -27.02
CA LYS A 16 -8.66 14.61 -27.18
C LYS A 16 -8.18 15.82 -27.98
N ASP A 17 -8.78 16.08 -29.14
CA ASP A 17 -8.26 17.04 -30.11
C ASP A 17 -8.31 18.47 -29.55
N LEU A 18 -9.44 18.86 -28.94
CA LEU A 18 -9.60 20.17 -28.31
C LEU A 18 -8.65 20.33 -27.12
N PHE A 19 -8.53 19.28 -26.30
CA PHE A 19 -7.67 19.29 -25.12
C PHE A 19 -6.20 19.43 -25.50
N GLN A 20 -5.74 18.64 -26.48
CA GLN A 20 -4.36 18.69 -26.94
C GLN A 20 -4.00 20.06 -27.54
N LYS A 21 -4.91 20.64 -28.33
CA LYS A 21 -4.73 21.97 -28.91
C LYS A 21 -4.58 23.05 -27.85
N GLU A 22 -5.40 23.01 -26.80
CA GLU A 22 -5.33 24.00 -25.72
C GLU A 22 -4.08 23.82 -24.86
N MET A 23 -3.64 22.58 -24.58
CA MET A 23 -2.39 22.32 -23.87
C MET A 23 -1.17 22.85 -24.65
N LEU A 24 -1.13 22.66 -25.97
CA LEU A 24 -0.09 23.25 -26.82
C LEU A 24 -0.15 24.78 -26.84
N ARG A 25 -1.36 25.36 -26.87
CA ARG A 25 -1.57 26.81 -26.84
C ARG A 25 -0.99 27.47 -25.58
N ILE A 26 -1.13 26.80 -24.43
CA ILE A 26 -0.56 27.29 -23.16
C ILE A 26 0.91 26.89 -22.96
N GLY A 27 1.56 26.33 -23.98
CA GLY A 27 2.98 25.99 -23.96
C GLY A 27 3.32 24.67 -23.28
N ILE A 28 2.35 23.77 -23.08
CA ILE A 28 2.59 22.42 -22.59
C ILE A 28 2.85 21.50 -23.80
N PRO A 29 4.10 21.07 -24.04
CA PRO A 29 4.41 20.16 -25.13
C PRO A 29 3.84 18.77 -24.85
N ILE A 30 3.22 18.17 -25.85
CA ILE A 30 2.72 16.80 -25.77
C ILE A 30 3.78 15.89 -26.38
N PRO A 31 4.46 15.04 -25.58
CA PRO A 31 5.47 14.15 -26.12
C PRO A 31 4.82 13.09 -27.02
N GLU A 32 5.34 12.94 -28.24
CA GLU A 32 4.95 11.85 -29.14
C GLU A 32 5.45 10.48 -28.67
N ARG A 33 6.43 10.50 -27.75
CA ARG A 33 6.98 9.30 -27.12
C ARG A 33 6.06 8.85 -26.00
N PRO A 34 5.74 7.54 -25.91
CA PRO A 34 5.09 7.02 -24.72
C PRO A 34 5.91 7.37 -23.48
N PRO A 35 5.27 7.75 -22.37
CA PRO A 35 5.98 8.06 -21.15
C PRO A 35 6.90 6.89 -20.78
N SER A 36 8.06 7.18 -20.19
CA SER A 36 9.11 6.18 -19.94
C SER A 36 8.60 4.96 -19.14
N TRP A 37 7.52 5.12 -18.37
CA TRP A 37 6.85 4.05 -17.65
C TRP A 37 6.19 2.99 -18.55
N GLU A 38 5.76 3.33 -19.77
CA GLU A 38 5.22 2.36 -20.75
C GLU A 38 6.30 1.47 -21.36
N ASN A 39 7.58 1.90 -21.28
CA ASN A 39 8.71 1.05 -21.67
C ASN A 39 9.19 0.15 -20.52
N ILE A 40 8.56 0.24 -19.35
CA ILE A 40 8.73 -0.74 -18.29
C ILE A 40 7.81 -1.92 -18.62
N LYS A 41 8.17 -2.68 -19.66
CA LYS A 41 7.83 -4.10 -19.67
C LYS A 41 8.37 -4.65 -18.36
N LYS A 42 7.47 -4.93 -17.42
CA LYS A 42 7.77 -5.56 -16.13
C LYS A 42 8.27 -4.65 -15.00
N VAL A 43 7.59 -3.53 -14.75
CA VAL A 43 7.06 -3.35 -13.38
C VAL A 43 5.77 -4.12 -13.50
N GLU A 44 5.79 -5.46 -13.37
CA GLU A 44 5.35 -6.01 -12.09
C GLU A 44 5.31 -4.87 -11.08
N ILE A 45 4.17 -4.18 -11.05
CA ILE A 45 3.61 -3.81 -9.77
C ILE A 45 3.56 -5.16 -9.07
N LEU A 46 4.68 -5.54 -8.43
CA LEU A 46 4.74 -6.54 -7.41
C LEU A 46 3.92 -5.90 -6.28
N HIS A 47 2.61 -5.87 -6.50
CA HIS A 47 1.62 -6.29 -5.55
C HIS A 47 1.77 -7.82 -5.36
N GLU A 48 3.00 -8.34 -5.36
CA GLU A 48 3.41 -9.30 -4.36
C GLU A 48 3.09 -8.60 -3.05
N SER A 49 1.84 -8.73 -2.65
CA SER A 49 1.30 -8.23 -1.40
C SER A 49 2.30 -8.69 -0.39
N TYR A 50 3.14 -7.78 0.11
CA TYR A 50 4.20 -8.12 1.05
C TYR A 50 3.49 -8.73 2.26
N ARG A 51 3.44 -10.07 2.34
CA ARG A 51 2.60 -10.82 3.30
C ARG A 51 3.32 -11.11 4.60
N ARG A 52 4.46 -10.47 4.81
CA ARG A 52 5.27 -10.68 5.98
C ARG A 52 4.72 -9.85 7.14
N CYS A 53 4.63 -10.48 8.30
CA CYS A 53 4.30 -9.78 9.53
C CYS A 53 5.53 -9.07 10.11
N ASP A 54 5.42 -7.75 10.21
CA ASP A 54 6.44 -6.82 10.73
C ASP A 54 6.33 -6.61 12.24
N ALA A 55 5.36 -7.25 12.92
CA ALA A 55 5.26 -7.20 14.37
C ALA A 55 6.56 -7.68 15.02
N ARG A 56 6.97 -7.03 16.12
CA ARG A 56 8.20 -7.38 16.86
C ARG A 56 8.22 -8.87 17.24
N GLU A 57 7.10 -9.37 17.75
CA GLU A 57 6.86 -10.77 18.05
C GLU A 57 5.72 -11.30 17.18
N CYS A 58 5.94 -12.40 16.47
CA CYS A 58 4.92 -13.01 15.63
C CYS A 58 4.28 -14.18 16.38
N LEU A 59 2.97 -14.09 16.60
CA LEU A 59 2.16 -15.09 17.30
C LEU A 59 1.46 -16.06 16.32
N PHE A 60 1.63 -15.88 15.01
CA PHE A 60 0.97 -16.71 14.02
C PHE A 60 1.64 -18.10 13.96
N PRO A 61 0.89 -19.22 14.12
CA PRO A 61 1.48 -20.55 14.23
C PRO A 61 2.32 -20.99 13.03
N ARG A 62 2.00 -20.49 11.83
CA ARG A 62 2.75 -20.77 10.60
C ARG A 62 3.94 -19.82 10.40
N GLY A 63 4.16 -18.86 11.28
CA GLY A 63 5.24 -17.89 11.18
C GLY A 63 4.92 -16.68 10.31
N ARG A 64 5.93 -15.83 10.12
CA ARG A 64 5.79 -14.45 9.61
C ARG A 64 5.37 -14.34 8.15
N GLU A 65 5.79 -15.28 7.31
CA GLU A 65 5.55 -15.25 5.86
C GLU A 65 4.15 -15.74 5.46
N HIS A 66 3.39 -16.29 6.41
CA HIS A 66 2.07 -16.87 6.15
C HIS A 66 0.97 -15.89 6.53
N GLY A 67 0.09 -15.56 5.58
CA GLY A 67 -1.06 -14.68 5.83
C GLY A 67 -2.27 -15.39 6.47
N GLU A 68 -3.11 -14.60 7.13
CA GLU A 68 -4.51 -14.94 7.38
C GLU A 68 -5.29 -14.95 6.04
N GLU A 69 -6.47 -15.56 5.99
CA GLU A 69 -7.32 -15.56 4.77
C GLU A 69 -7.64 -14.13 4.29
N GLN A 70 -7.81 -13.21 5.24
CA GLN A 70 -8.07 -11.79 4.99
C GLN A 70 -6.78 -10.98 4.72
N GLY A 71 -5.61 -11.61 4.83
CA GLY A 71 -4.31 -10.95 4.76
C GLY A 71 -3.95 -10.18 6.04
N PRO A 72 -2.70 -9.68 6.16
CA PRO A 72 -2.29 -8.86 7.28
C PRO A 72 -2.98 -7.49 7.27
N LEU A 73 -3.20 -6.92 8.46
CA LEU A 73 -3.61 -5.52 8.63
C LEU A 73 -2.44 -4.61 8.23
N SER A 74 -2.70 -3.64 7.36
CA SER A 74 -1.71 -2.63 6.97
C SER A 74 -1.76 -1.42 7.91
N CYS A 75 -0.60 -0.77 8.10
CA CYS A 75 -0.56 0.47 8.86
C CYS A 75 -1.41 1.55 8.16
N SER A 76 -2.38 2.13 8.88
CA SER A 76 -3.29 3.15 8.35
C SER A 76 -2.61 4.45 7.92
N SER A 77 -1.38 4.69 8.36
CA SER A 77 -0.62 5.92 8.05
C SER A 77 0.34 5.75 6.87
N CYS A 78 1.18 4.71 6.87
CA CYS A 78 2.24 4.55 5.86
C CYS A 78 1.97 3.43 4.85
N ALA A 79 1.08 2.49 5.16
CA ALA A 79 0.85 1.25 4.41
C ALA A 79 2.12 0.42 4.06
N ALA A 80 3.26 0.76 4.65
CA ALA A 80 4.56 0.15 4.37
C ALA A 80 4.85 -1.06 5.27
N GLU A 81 4.24 -1.10 6.45
CA GLU A 81 4.32 -2.22 7.40
C GLU A 81 2.97 -2.92 7.50
N GLY A 82 3.01 -4.22 7.79
CA GLY A 82 1.83 -5.06 8.02
C GLY A 82 1.97 -5.96 9.24
N THR A 83 0.85 -6.30 9.87
CA THR A 83 0.82 -7.24 11.00
C THR A 83 -0.33 -8.23 10.85
N HIS A 84 -0.17 -9.45 11.37
CA HIS A 84 -1.35 -10.32 11.55
C HIS A 84 -2.31 -9.69 12.54
N ARG A 85 -3.59 -10.04 12.45
CA ARG A 85 -4.56 -9.58 13.43
C ARG A 85 -4.19 -10.01 14.85
N LEU A 86 -3.74 -11.26 15.00
CA LEU A 86 -3.22 -11.79 16.27
C LEU A 86 -1.98 -11.06 16.80
N CYS A 87 -1.17 -10.47 15.91
CA CYS A 87 0.08 -9.80 16.25
C CYS A 87 -0.09 -8.28 16.43
N SER A 88 -1.30 -7.74 16.21
CA SER A 88 -1.59 -6.30 16.16
C SER A 88 -1.85 -5.64 17.52
N ASN A 89 -2.08 -6.44 18.57
CA ASN A 89 -2.59 -5.98 19.88
C ASN A 89 -3.90 -5.18 19.82
N LEU A 90 -4.63 -5.24 18.70
CA LEU A 90 -5.95 -4.64 18.59
C LEU A 90 -7.01 -5.48 19.29
N SER A 91 -8.07 -4.81 19.74
CA SER A 91 -9.29 -5.52 20.15
C SER A 91 -9.90 -6.29 18.97
N PRO A 92 -10.72 -7.33 19.22
CA PRO A 92 -11.41 -8.09 18.17
C PRO A 92 -12.35 -7.25 17.28
N THR A 93 -12.68 -6.03 17.69
CA THR A 93 -13.52 -5.07 16.95
C THR A 93 -12.70 -3.93 16.35
N GLY A 94 -11.40 -3.86 16.63
CA GLY A 94 -10.50 -2.85 16.09
C GLY A 94 -10.21 -3.10 14.61
N ASN A 95 -10.34 -2.04 13.81
CA ASN A 95 -10.16 -2.08 12.35
C ASN A 95 -9.05 -1.13 11.85
N SER A 96 -8.41 -0.37 12.75
CA SER A 96 -7.31 0.53 12.40
C SER A 96 -6.08 0.18 13.24
N TRP A 97 -5.00 -0.19 12.57
CA TRP A 97 -3.70 -0.48 13.17
C TRP A 97 -2.67 0.56 12.70
N GLN A 98 -1.70 0.89 13.56
CA GLN A 98 -0.54 1.70 13.21
C GLN A 98 0.74 0.99 13.66
N CYS A 99 1.78 1.04 12.83
CA CYS A 99 3.09 0.51 13.19
C CYS A 99 3.78 1.39 14.23
N ASP A 100 4.83 0.87 14.88
CA ASP A 100 5.58 1.57 15.92
C ASP A 100 6.19 2.91 15.42
N GLY A 101 6.50 3.02 14.13
CA GLY A 101 7.00 4.27 13.53
C GLY A 101 5.92 5.32 13.28
N CYS A 102 4.66 4.90 13.14
CA CYS A 102 3.52 5.77 12.83
C CYS A 102 2.65 6.08 14.05
N ALA A 103 2.52 5.12 14.98
CA ALA A 103 1.94 5.34 16.28
C ALA A 103 2.93 6.23 17.05
N GLY A 104 2.71 7.54 17.03
CA GLY A 104 3.60 8.52 17.67
C GLY A 104 4.01 8.09 19.08
N LEU A 105 5.21 8.47 19.52
CA LEU A 105 5.96 8.07 20.74
C LEU A 105 5.22 8.25 22.10
N GLY A 106 3.97 7.81 22.20
CA GLY A 106 3.06 8.05 23.30
C GLY A 106 1.96 7.00 23.29
N THR A 107 2.02 6.12 24.31
CA THR A 107 0.92 5.28 24.81
C THR A 107 0.66 3.94 24.11
N GLY A 108 1.48 2.94 24.47
CA GLY A 108 1.10 1.53 24.42
C GLY A 108 1.83 0.79 25.54
N LYS A 109 1.22 0.72 26.73
CA LYS A 109 1.81 -0.03 27.85
C LYS A 109 2.01 -1.48 27.43
N ARG A 110 3.26 -1.96 27.44
CA ARG A 110 3.60 -3.38 27.39
C ARG A 110 2.86 -4.07 28.54
N GLN A 111 1.81 -4.81 28.24
CA GLN A 111 1.41 -5.89 29.12
C GLN A 111 2.20 -7.12 28.68
N THR A 112 3.31 -7.33 29.38
CA THR A 112 3.97 -8.63 29.41
C THR A 112 2.95 -9.62 29.98
N THR A 113 2.33 -10.41 29.11
CA THR A 113 1.59 -11.59 29.57
C THR A 113 2.62 -12.59 30.06
N HIS A 114 2.93 -12.48 31.35
CA HIS A 114 3.64 -13.52 32.08
C HIS A 114 2.67 -14.70 32.17
N PHE A 115 2.80 -15.67 31.26
CA PHE A 115 2.15 -16.95 31.43
C PHE A 115 2.81 -17.64 32.63
N LEU A 116 2.18 -17.52 33.80
CA LEU A 116 2.44 -18.42 34.91
C LEU A 116 1.85 -19.78 34.53
N TRP A 117 2.71 -20.69 34.09
CA TRP A 117 2.39 -22.10 34.03
C TRP A 117 2.21 -22.59 35.47
N THR A 118 0.98 -22.94 35.84
CA THR A 118 0.68 -23.76 37.02
C THR A 118 0.09 -25.08 36.56
N GLY A 119 0.72 -26.18 36.97
CA GLY A 119 0.19 -27.55 36.85
C GLY A 119 0.86 -28.35 35.76
#